data_AF-A0A3D4T7B3-F1
#
_entry.id   AF-A0A3D4T7B3-F1
#
_cell.length_a   1.000
_cell.length_b   1.000
_cell.length_c   1.000
_cell.angle_alpha   90.00
_cell.angle_beta   90.00
_cell.angle_gamma   90.00
#
_symmetry.space_group_name_H-M   'P 1'
#
loop_
_entity.id
_entity.type
_entity.pdbx_description
1 polymer ?
#
loop_
_entity_poly.entity_id
_entity_poly.type
_entity_poly.pdbx_seq_one_letter_code
_entity_poly.pdbx_strand_id
1 'polypeptide(L)'
;LHSRKNDNNLYCLLFNYGRYLTIAGSREDSQAMTLQGIWTFTMCSPWRSDYTVNINTEMNYWPTMMCSLPEMNMPLIRFIGEIAESGKETAKQFYGVNGTCCHHNVDLWRITTPSGGNPVWSFWSMAGAWFCRHLYEYYEYTLDKNYLKETAVPIMEENARFCLNLLIDDGNGYLIFCPSTSPENEYKVGLAKTSVSKTTYMTMEIITDLFKNLQSAYDVLGIENDISREIGEALPRLLPFKQGKDGGLMEWYYDEKGFDKHHRHVSHLYALHP
;
A
#
# COMPACT_ATOMS: atom_id res chain seq x y z
N LEU A 1 3.06 36.83 28.57
CA LEU A 1 2.50 36.29 27.31
C LEU A 1 3.66 35.96 26.39
N HIS A 2 4.15 34.72 26.42
CA HIS A 2 5.33 34.33 25.66
C HIS A 2 5.09 34.53 24.15
N SER A 3 6.09 35.12 23.50
CA SER A 3 6.18 35.29 22.05
C SER A 3 5.95 33.94 21.36
N ARG A 4 4.85 33.82 20.59
CA ARG A 4 4.51 32.63 19.78
C ARG A 4 5.46 32.38 18.59
N LYS A 5 6.57 33.13 18.49
CA LYS A 5 7.60 32.89 17.48
C LYS A 5 8.54 31.80 18.02
N ASN A 6 8.47 30.62 17.39
CA ASN A 6 9.35 29.45 17.58
C ASN A 6 9.15 28.69 18.90
N ASP A 7 7.93 28.18 19.13
CA ASP A 7 7.66 27.24 20.23
C ASP A 7 8.10 25.82 19.84
N ASN A 8 9.38 25.51 20.10
CA ASN A 8 9.92 24.18 19.82
C ASN A 8 9.25 23.08 20.65
N ASN A 9 8.69 23.40 21.83
CA ASN A 9 8.03 22.41 22.67
C ASN A 9 6.72 21.92 22.04
N LEU A 10 6.07 22.74 21.23
CA LEU A 10 4.88 22.32 20.48
C LEU A 10 5.20 21.19 19.49
N TYR A 11 6.36 21.22 18.82
CA TYR A 11 6.78 20.13 17.93
C TYR A 11 7.09 18.84 18.71
N CYS A 12 7.78 18.95 19.85
CA CYS A 12 8.01 17.80 20.74
C CYS A 12 6.69 17.23 21.29
N LEU A 13 5.73 18.09 21.64
CA LEU A 13 4.41 17.68 22.10
C LEU A 13 3.66 16.95 20.98
N LEU A 14 3.63 17.50 19.77
CA LEU A 14 2.97 16.88 18.61
C LEU A 14 3.56 15.52 18.27
N PHE A 15 4.89 15.40 18.27
CA PHE A 15 5.59 14.13 18.06
C PHE A 15 5.19 13.08 19.10
N ASN A 16 5.26 13.43 20.40
CA ASN A 16 4.87 12.51 21.47
C ASN A 16 3.36 12.23 21.49
N TYR A 17 2.54 13.16 21.01
CA TYR A 17 1.11 12.96 20.89
C TYR A 17 0.79 11.90 19.84
N GLY A 18 1.52 11.85 18.72
CA GLY A 18 1.43 10.75 17.76
C GLY A 18 1.68 9.39 18.43
N ARG A 19 2.79 9.25 19.17
CA ARG A 19 3.09 8.02 19.94
C ARG A 19 1.99 7.69 20.95
N TYR A 20 1.49 8.68 21.67
CA TYR A 20 0.39 8.51 22.63
C TYR A 20 -0.87 7.98 21.94
N LEU A 21 -1.26 8.54 20.79
CA LEU A 21 -2.44 8.10 20.04
C LEU A 21 -2.27 6.67 19.56
N THR A 22 -1.09 6.29 19.05
CA THR A 22 -0.79 4.90 18.68
C THR A 22 -0.93 3.95 19.87
N ILE A 23 -0.35 4.29 21.03
CA ILE A 23 -0.46 3.47 22.25
C ILE A 23 -1.91 3.33 22.71
N ALA A 24 -2.69 4.41 22.63
CA ALA A 24 -4.07 4.42 23.07
C ALA A 24 -5.03 3.72 22.08
N GLY A 25 -4.74 3.77 20.78
CA GLY A 25 -5.62 3.31 19.71
C GLY A 25 -5.27 1.95 19.09
N SER A 26 -4.06 1.43 19.31
CA SER A 26 -3.55 0.23 18.60
C SER A 26 -2.82 -0.74 19.54
N ARG A 27 -3.44 -1.11 20.67
CA ARG A 27 -2.87 -2.12 21.57
C ARG A 27 -2.88 -3.50 20.90
N GLU A 28 -1.94 -4.38 21.24
CA GLU A 28 -1.74 -5.70 20.61
C GLU A 28 -3.04 -6.50 20.32
N ASP A 29 -3.99 -6.51 21.27
CA ASP A 29 -5.26 -7.23 21.15
C ASP A 29 -6.44 -6.41 20.56
N SER A 30 -6.19 -5.17 20.09
CA SER A 30 -7.21 -4.29 19.54
C SER A 30 -7.46 -4.51 18.04
N GLN A 31 -8.47 -3.85 17.48
CA GLN A 31 -8.53 -3.65 16.04
C GLN A 31 -7.42 -2.69 15.59
N ALA A 32 -7.10 -2.71 14.30
CA ALA A 32 -6.23 -1.69 13.73
C ALA A 32 -6.87 -0.30 13.86
N MET A 33 -6.06 0.76 13.92
CA MET A 33 -6.56 2.13 13.91
C MET A 33 -7.23 2.48 12.57
N THR A 34 -8.47 2.94 12.65
CA THR A 34 -9.23 3.48 11.51
C THR A 34 -8.80 4.92 11.19
N LEU A 35 -9.47 5.57 10.22
CA LEU A 35 -9.29 7.00 9.92
C LEU A 35 -9.35 7.95 11.13
N GLN A 36 -10.06 7.58 12.20
CA GLN A 36 -10.14 8.38 13.44
C GLN A 36 -9.54 7.65 14.64
N GLY A 37 -8.63 6.69 14.40
CA GLY A 37 -8.12 5.80 15.44
C GLY A 37 -9.25 4.94 16.01
N ILE A 38 -9.67 5.26 17.24
CA ILE A 38 -10.82 4.66 17.94
C ILE A 38 -11.85 5.71 18.39
N TRP A 39 -11.67 6.97 18.02
CA TRP A 39 -12.43 8.10 18.57
C TRP A 39 -13.43 8.64 17.56
N THR A 40 -14.71 8.29 17.74
CA THR A 40 -15.81 8.93 17.01
C THR A 40 -16.99 9.17 17.92
N PHE A 41 -17.70 10.27 17.69
CA PHE A 41 -18.95 10.63 18.38
C PHE A 41 -20.15 10.65 17.42
N THR A 42 -19.94 10.29 16.15
CA THR A 42 -20.97 10.35 15.11
C THR A 42 -21.34 8.95 14.63
N MET A 43 -22.64 8.72 14.43
CA MET A 43 -23.15 7.45 13.85
C MET A 43 -22.70 7.25 12.40
N CYS A 44 -22.61 8.35 11.64
CA CYS A 44 -22.16 8.36 10.25
C CYS A 44 -20.90 9.23 10.15
N SER A 45 -19.74 8.67 10.50
CA SER A 45 -18.47 9.38 10.43
C SER A 45 -18.07 9.70 8.98
N PRO A 46 -17.30 10.79 8.74
CA PRO A 46 -16.69 11.06 7.45
C PRO A 46 -15.92 9.83 6.92
N TRP A 47 -16.16 9.46 5.66
CA TRP A 47 -15.63 8.23 5.06
C TRP A 47 -15.82 6.99 5.96
N ARG A 48 -16.95 6.95 6.68
CA ARG A 48 -17.34 5.86 7.60
C ARG A 48 -16.38 5.59 8.76
N SER A 49 -15.33 6.40 8.95
CA SER A 49 -14.23 6.07 9.86
C SER A 49 -13.72 4.64 9.62
N ASP A 50 -13.65 4.23 8.36
CA ASP A 50 -13.21 2.91 7.97
C ASP A 50 -11.68 2.86 7.83
N TYR A 51 -11.17 1.81 7.18
CA TYR A 51 -9.78 1.71 6.77
C TYR A 51 -9.70 2.15 5.31
N THR A 52 -9.25 3.38 5.07
CA THR A 52 -8.83 3.79 3.73
C THR A 52 -7.38 3.34 3.55
N VAL A 53 -7.15 2.43 2.61
CA VAL A 53 -5.93 1.63 2.47
C VAL A 53 -5.21 1.91 1.15
N ASN A 54 -5.24 3.18 0.74
CA ASN A 54 -4.45 3.71 -0.36
C ASN A 54 -3.56 4.88 0.09
N ILE A 55 -3.33 5.02 1.41
CA ILE A 55 -2.37 5.91 2.10
C ILE A 55 -2.68 5.99 3.60
N ASN A 56 -3.95 6.10 4.00
CA ASN A 56 -4.30 6.55 5.35
C ASN A 56 -4.00 5.52 6.43
N THR A 57 -4.41 4.27 6.19
CA THR A 57 -4.18 3.18 7.15
C THR A 57 -2.70 2.85 7.22
N GLU A 58 -1.97 2.92 6.11
CA GLU A 58 -0.52 2.77 6.07
C GLU A 58 0.16 3.88 6.90
N MET A 59 -0.24 5.13 6.69
CA MET A 59 0.27 6.30 7.40
C MET A 59 0.03 6.25 8.91
N ASN A 60 -1.09 5.65 9.36
CA ASN A 60 -1.35 5.43 10.78
C ASN A 60 -0.24 4.63 11.47
N TYR A 61 0.47 3.78 10.72
CA TYR A 61 1.46 2.85 11.25
C TYR A 61 2.91 3.16 10.89
N TRP A 62 3.21 4.12 10.01
CA TRP A 62 4.58 4.58 9.77
C TRP A 62 5.41 4.86 11.05
N PRO A 63 4.86 5.50 12.11
CA PRO A 63 5.66 5.78 13.29
C PRO A 63 5.89 4.57 14.21
N THR A 64 5.21 3.42 14.04
CA THR A 64 5.22 2.34 15.05
C THR A 64 6.62 1.80 15.27
N MET A 65 7.26 1.33 14.20
CA MET A 65 8.57 0.68 14.30
C MET A 65 9.65 1.70 14.64
N MET A 66 9.70 2.83 13.93
CA MET A 66 10.69 3.89 14.14
C MET A 66 10.61 4.57 15.51
N CYS A 67 9.45 4.56 16.18
CA CYS A 67 9.26 5.14 17.51
C CYS A 67 9.26 4.08 18.65
N SER A 68 9.77 2.88 18.38
CA SER A 68 9.89 1.77 19.33
C SER A 68 8.55 1.34 19.94
N LEU A 69 7.55 1.11 19.09
CA LEU A 69 6.20 0.63 19.45
C LEU A 69 5.83 -0.65 18.65
N PRO A 70 6.67 -1.69 18.60
CA PRO A 70 6.43 -2.87 17.75
C PRO A 70 5.14 -3.62 18.11
N GLU A 71 4.79 -3.71 19.39
CA GLU A 71 3.56 -4.39 19.84
C GLU A 71 2.30 -3.66 19.33
N MET A 72 2.41 -2.36 19.07
CA MET A 72 1.32 -1.56 18.53
C MET A 72 1.11 -1.79 17.03
N ASN A 73 2.04 -2.47 16.35
CA ASN A 73 1.92 -2.84 14.94
C ASN A 73 1.14 -4.15 14.74
N MET A 74 1.01 -4.97 15.79
CA MET A 74 0.36 -6.29 15.73
C MET A 74 -1.11 -6.24 15.27
N PRO A 75 -1.93 -5.24 15.64
CA PRO A 75 -3.26 -5.09 15.08
C PRO A 75 -3.28 -4.92 13.56
N LEU A 76 -2.31 -4.19 12.99
CA LEU A 76 -2.17 -4.05 11.55
C LEU A 76 -1.74 -5.38 10.92
N ILE A 77 -0.75 -6.08 11.48
CA ILE A 77 -0.30 -7.39 10.96
C ILE A 77 -1.47 -8.37 10.91
N ARG A 78 -2.27 -8.47 11.97
CA ARG A 78 -3.48 -9.30 12.00
C ARG A 78 -4.50 -8.85 10.94
N PHE A 79 -4.76 -7.54 10.85
CA PHE A 79 -5.64 -6.97 9.84
C PHE A 79 -5.19 -7.36 8.41
N ILE A 80 -3.88 -7.26 8.11
CA ILE A 80 -3.30 -7.62 6.81
C ILE A 80 -3.52 -9.12 6.52
N GLY A 81 -3.31 -10.00 7.50
CA GLY A 81 -3.58 -11.43 7.35
C GLY A 81 -5.06 -11.75 7.09
N GLU A 82 -5.97 -11.05 7.78
CA GLU A 82 -7.42 -11.23 7.61
C GLU A 82 -7.91 -10.73 6.24
N ILE A 83 -7.45 -9.56 5.77
CA ILE A 83 -7.77 -9.11 4.41
C ILE A 83 -7.12 -9.99 3.34
N ALA A 84 -5.96 -10.59 3.61
CA ALA A 84 -5.32 -11.50 2.68
C ALA A 84 -6.18 -12.77 2.49
N GLU A 85 -6.82 -13.27 3.55
CA GLU A 85 -7.76 -14.38 3.44
C GLU A 85 -9.03 -13.99 2.66
N SER A 86 -9.70 -12.90 3.03
CA SER A 86 -10.89 -12.41 2.31
C SER A 86 -10.61 -12.05 0.85
N GLY A 87 -9.41 -11.51 0.58
CA GLY A 87 -8.98 -11.05 -0.73
C GLY A 87 -8.74 -12.17 -1.74
N LYS A 88 -8.60 -13.44 -1.31
CA LYS A 88 -8.51 -14.60 -2.22
C LYS A 88 -9.79 -14.75 -3.05
N GLU A 89 -10.94 -14.58 -2.41
CA GLU A 89 -12.22 -14.64 -3.13
C GLU A 89 -12.39 -13.43 -4.05
N THR A 90 -11.88 -12.26 -3.66
CA THR A 90 -11.89 -11.08 -4.53
C THR A 90 -11.03 -11.28 -5.77
N ALA A 91 -9.79 -11.78 -5.61
CA ALA A 91 -8.89 -12.09 -6.71
C ALA A 91 -9.55 -13.07 -7.71
N LYS A 92 -10.18 -14.12 -7.18
CA LYS A 92 -10.87 -15.12 -7.99
C LYS A 92 -12.10 -14.56 -8.73
N GLN A 93 -12.97 -13.83 -8.04
CA GLN A 93 -14.26 -13.37 -8.60
C GLN A 93 -14.11 -12.19 -9.56
N PHE A 94 -13.23 -11.24 -9.25
CA PHE A 94 -13.09 -10.00 -10.03
C PHE A 94 -12.02 -10.10 -11.12
N TYR A 95 -11.00 -10.91 -10.91
CA TYR A 95 -9.84 -11.00 -11.81
C TYR A 95 -9.65 -12.39 -12.41
N GLY A 96 -10.29 -13.44 -11.88
CA GLY A 96 -10.17 -14.80 -12.40
C GLY A 96 -8.80 -15.43 -12.15
N VAL A 97 -8.04 -14.93 -11.16
CA VAL A 97 -6.65 -15.36 -10.88
C VAL A 97 -6.49 -15.86 -9.44
N ASN A 98 -5.40 -16.59 -9.19
CA ASN A 98 -4.99 -16.99 -7.86
C ASN A 98 -4.24 -15.85 -7.13
N GLY A 99 -4.04 -16.02 -5.82
CA GLY A 99 -3.44 -15.02 -4.94
C GLY A 99 -4.50 -14.21 -4.21
N THR A 100 -4.12 -13.06 -3.67
CA THR A 100 -5.03 -12.19 -2.92
C THR A 100 -4.91 -10.73 -3.36
N CYS A 101 -6.02 -10.00 -3.31
CA CYS A 101 -6.02 -8.56 -3.55
C CYS A 101 -7.05 -7.86 -2.66
N CYS A 102 -6.80 -6.57 -2.42
CA CYS A 102 -7.67 -5.71 -1.64
C CYS A 102 -7.73 -4.34 -2.31
N HIS A 103 -8.93 -3.77 -2.37
CA HIS A 103 -9.14 -2.44 -2.93
C HIS A 103 -8.97 -1.34 -1.87
N HIS A 104 -9.05 -0.07 -2.28
CA HIS A 104 -8.70 1.10 -1.46
C HIS A 104 -9.50 1.34 -0.16
N ASN A 105 -10.61 0.65 0.10
CA ASN A 105 -11.37 0.78 1.35
C ASN A 105 -11.73 -0.60 1.92
N VAL A 106 -11.58 -0.72 3.23
CA VAL A 106 -11.89 -1.92 4.02
C VAL A 106 -12.63 -1.48 5.29
N ASP A 107 -13.51 -2.33 5.79
CA ASP A 107 -14.23 -2.11 7.06
C ASP A 107 -13.91 -3.20 8.10
N LEU A 108 -14.70 -3.20 9.19
CA LEU A 108 -14.57 -4.20 10.24
C LEU A 108 -14.73 -5.65 9.72
N TRP A 109 -15.48 -5.85 8.63
CA TRP A 109 -15.82 -7.15 8.08
C TRP A 109 -14.83 -7.63 7.02
N ARG A 110 -13.75 -6.89 6.78
CA ARG A 110 -12.69 -7.25 5.83
C ARG A 110 -13.20 -7.36 4.40
N ILE A 111 -14.12 -6.47 4.01
CA ILE A 111 -14.53 -6.35 2.62
C ILE A 111 -13.34 -5.86 1.78
N THR A 112 -12.91 -6.68 0.82
CA THR A 112 -11.76 -6.43 -0.06
C THR A 112 -12.14 -6.05 -1.50
N THR A 113 -13.43 -6.06 -1.82
CA THR A 113 -13.98 -5.70 -3.12
C THR A 113 -13.94 -4.17 -3.35
N PRO A 114 -13.96 -3.69 -4.60
CA PRO A 114 -13.99 -2.25 -4.85
C PRO A 114 -15.28 -1.66 -4.29
N SER A 115 -15.19 -0.57 -3.53
CA SER A 115 -16.39 0.16 -3.12
C SER A 115 -17.04 0.83 -4.33
N GLY A 116 -18.38 0.96 -4.32
CA GLY A 116 -19.10 1.60 -5.43
C GLY A 116 -18.73 3.09 -5.58
N GLY A 117 -18.70 3.59 -6.83
CA GLY A 117 -18.47 5.01 -7.11
C GLY A 117 -17.62 5.24 -8.36
N ASN A 118 -16.60 6.08 -8.25
CA ASN A 118 -15.78 6.50 -9.39
C ASN A 118 -14.49 5.66 -9.47
N PRO A 119 -14.13 5.12 -10.67
CA PRO A 119 -12.92 4.32 -10.86
C PRO A 119 -11.62 5.01 -10.42
N VAL A 120 -11.58 6.34 -10.39
CA VAL A 120 -10.39 7.11 -9.93
C VAL A 120 -9.93 6.72 -8.52
N TRP A 121 -10.83 6.24 -7.67
CA TRP A 121 -10.50 5.69 -6.36
C TRP A 121 -10.91 4.22 -6.22
N SER A 122 -12.08 3.85 -6.75
CA SER A 122 -12.62 2.51 -6.51
C SER A 122 -11.82 1.40 -7.18
N PHE A 123 -11.27 1.66 -8.37
CA PHE A 123 -10.53 0.67 -9.15
C PHE A 123 -9.03 0.77 -8.85
N TRP A 124 -8.66 0.43 -7.63
CA TRP A 124 -7.27 0.36 -7.18
C TRP A 124 -7.11 -0.84 -6.26
N SER A 125 -6.45 -1.90 -6.73
CA SER A 125 -6.38 -3.23 -6.10
C SER A 125 -5.03 -3.56 -5.45
N MET A 126 -4.24 -2.52 -5.14
CA MET A 126 -2.86 -2.66 -4.68
C MET A 126 -2.70 -2.55 -3.15
N ALA A 127 -3.80 -2.50 -2.38
CA ALA A 127 -3.73 -2.32 -0.92
C ALA A 127 -2.94 -3.44 -0.24
N GLY A 128 -3.28 -4.70 -0.55
CA GLY A 128 -2.60 -5.86 0.03
C GLY A 128 -1.11 -5.91 -0.33
N ALA A 129 -0.76 -5.54 -1.56
CA ALA A 129 0.62 -5.48 -2.02
C ALA A 129 1.41 -4.35 -1.34
N TRP A 130 0.82 -3.16 -1.13
CA TRP A 130 1.45 -2.10 -0.33
C TRP A 130 1.66 -2.57 1.11
N PHE A 131 0.65 -3.16 1.76
CA PHE A 131 0.77 -3.65 3.12
C PHE A 131 1.89 -4.66 3.35
N CYS A 132 2.36 -5.35 2.30
CA CYS A 132 3.54 -6.20 2.39
C CYS A 132 4.81 -5.44 2.81
N ARG A 133 4.91 -4.13 2.53
CA ARG A 133 5.98 -3.27 3.05
C ARG A 133 5.96 -3.23 4.58
N HIS A 134 4.79 -3.10 5.21
CA HIS A 134 4.65 -3.15 6.67
C HIS A 134 4.98 -4.53 7.25
N LEU A 135 4.60 -5.61 6.54
CA LEU A 135 4.95 -6.97 6.97
C LEU A 135 6.45 -7.17 7.01
N TYR A 136 7.16 -6.73 5.97
CA TYR A 136 8.61 -6.86 5.87
C TYR A 136 9.33 -5.90 6.80
N GLU A 137 8.88 -4.65 6.92
CA GLU A 137 9.44 -3.67 7.84
C GLU A 137 9.42 -4.17 9.30
N TYR A 138 8.35 -4.83 9.73
CA TYR A 138 8.31 -5.43 11.06
C TYR A 138 9.47 -6.41 11.27
N TYR A 139 9.77 -7.25 10.27
CA TYR A 139 10.94 -8.12 10.30
C TYR A 139 12.26 -7.31 10.30
N GLU A 140 12.40 -6.27 9.49
CA GLU A 140 13.63 -5.47 9.44
C GLU A 140 14.01 -4.85 10.79
N TYR A 141 13.00 -4.45 11.57
CA TYR A 141 13.22 -3.87 12.90
C TYR A 141 13.39 -4.91 14.02
N THR A 142 12.74 -6.08 13.92
CA THR A 142 12.74 -7.10 14.98
C THR A 142 13.74 -8.23 14.74
N LEU A 143 14.09 -8.46 13.48
CA LEU A 143 14.85 -9.60 12.97
C LEU A 143 14.24 -10.97 13.35
N ASP A 144 12.93 -11.00 13.65
CA ASP A 144 12.23 -12.22 14.01
C ASP A 144 12.01 -13.12 12.79
N LYS A 145 12.87 -14.12 12.64
CA LYS A 145 12.80 -15.09 11.54
C LYS A 145 11.57 -16.01 11.63
N ASN A 146 11.04 -16.26 12.83
CA ASN A 146 9.84 -17.08 12.97
C ASN A 146 8.63 -16.29 12.48
N TYR A 147 8.49 -15.03 12.89
CA TYR A 147 7.49 -14.12 12.33
C TYR A 147 7.60 -14.02 10.80
N LEU A 148 8.82 -13.81 10.28
CA LEU A 148 9.06 -13.69 8.84
C LEU A 148 8.56 -14.95 8.10
N LYS A 149 8.92 -16.13 8.60
CA LYS A 149 8.58 -17.42 7.99
C LYS A 149 7.10 -17.79 8.13
N GLU A 150 6.52 -17.59 9.30
CA GLU A 150 5.19 -18.11 9.64
C GLU A 150 4.06 -17.13 9.32
N THR A 151 4.36 -15.82 9.28
CA THR A 151 3.35 -14.77 9.08
C THR A 151 3.61 -13.98 7.80
N ALA A 152 4.76 -13.31 7.69
CA ALA A 152 4.99 -12.34 6.62
C ALA A 152 5.09 -13.00 5.24
N VAL A 153 5.97 -14.00 5.09
CA VAL A 153 6.23 -14.66 3.79
C VAL A 153 4.96 -15.29 3.19
N PRO A 154 4.14 -16.07 3.91
CA PRO A 154 2.91 -16.63 3.34
C PRO A 154 1.94 -15.57 2.80
N ILE A 155 1.81 -14.42 3.47
CA ILE A 155 0.93 -13.34 3.02
C ILE A 155 1.54 -12.60 1.83
N MET A 156 2.84 -12.34 1.86
CA MET A 156 3.58 -11.71 0.76
C MET A 156 3.54 -12.57 -0.51
N GLU A 157 3.66 -13.90 -0.38
CA GLU A 157 3.54 -14.84 -1.50
C GLU A 157 2.19 -14.75 -2.20
N GLU A 158 1.08 -14.65 -1.45
CA GLU A 158 -0.25 -14.55 -2.04
C GLU A 158 -0.49 -13.23 -2.77
N ASN A 159 0.06 -12.12 -2.27
CA ASN A 159 0.02 -10.84 -2.98
C ASN A 159 0.93 -10.86 -4.22
N ALA A 160 2.11 -11.49 -4.12
CA ALA A 160 3.02 -11.62 -5.25
C ALA A 160 2.42 -12.50 -6.34
N ARG A 161 1.72 -13.57 -5.97
CA ARG A 161 0.97 -14.44 -6.89
C ARG A 161 -0.10 -13.66 -7.65
N PHE A 162 -0.87 -12.81 -6.96
CA PHE A 162 -1.84 -11.94 -7.62
C PHE A 162 -1.18 -11.01 -8.64
N CYS A 163 -0.07 -10.35 -8.25
CA CYS A 163 0.65 -9.46 -9.14
C CYS A 163 1.20 -10.20 -10.37
N LEU A 164 1.88 -11.33 -10.18
CA LEU A 164 2.44 -12.17 -11.26
C LEU A 164 1.37 -12.59 -12.28
N ASN A 165 0.17 -12.97 -11.81
CA ASN A 165 -0.93 -13.38 -12.71
C ASN A 165 -1.52 -12.24 -13.54
N LEU A 166 -1.33 -10.98 -13.12
CA LEU A 166 -1.84 -9.79 -13.81
C LEU A 166 -0.77 -8.97 -14.54
N LEU A 167 0.51 -9.35 -14.40
CA LEU A 167 1.58 -8.78 -15.21
C LEU A 167 1.44 -9.24 -16.66
N ILE A 168 1.46 -8.29 -17.58
CA ILE A 168 1.44 -8.53 -19.03
C ILE A 168 2.65 -7.86 -19.68
N ASP A 169 3.08 -8.39 -20.82
CA ASP A 169 4.08 -7.71 -21.66
C ASP A 169 3.47 -6.44 -22.29
N ASP A 170 4.18 -5.32 -22.17
CA ASP A 170 3.71 -4.02 -22.66
C ASP A 170 3.88 -3.85 -24.18
N GLY A 171 4.56 -4.79 -24.86
CA GLY A 171 4.93 -4.76 -26.27
C GLY A 171 6.28 -4.08 -26.56
N ASN A 172 6.93 -3.52 -25.53
CA ASN A 172 8.24 -2.87 -25.60
C ASN A 172 9.31 -3.60 -24.77
N GLY A 173 9.01 -4.81 -24.30
CA GLY A 173 9.91 -5.66 -23.53
C GLY A 173 9.82 -5.48 -22.01
N TYR A 174 8.84 -4.73 -21.50
CA TYR A 174 8.59 -4.59 -20.07
C TYR A 174 7.31 -5.31 -19.64
N LEU A 175 7.30 -5.81 -18.41
CA LEU A 175 6.12 -6.29 -17.72
C LEU A 175 5.43 -5.14 -16.98
N ILE A 176 4.12 -5.03 -17.15
CA ILE A 176 3.28 -4.03 -16.49
C ILE A 176 2.02 -4.66 -15.90
N PHE A 177 1.52 -4.07 -14.82
CA PHE A 177 0.21 -4.40 -14.26
C PHE A 177 -0.86 -3.54 -14.94
N CYS A 178 -1.84 -4.17 -15.59
CA CYS A 178 -2.83 -3.48 -16.41
C CYS A 178 -4.25 -4.04 -16.20
N PRO A 179 -5.28 -3.18 -16.06
CA PRO A 179 -5.22 -1.73 -15.95
C PRO A 179 -4.89 -1.25 -14.53
N SER A 180 -4.50 0.02 -14.38
CA SER A 180 -4.24 0.62 -13.06
C SER A 180 -4.68 2.09 -12.99
N THR A 181 -4.85 2.59 -11.77
CA THR A 181 -5.12 4.00 -11.44
C THR A 181 -4.02 4.56 -10.53
N SER A 182 -3.88 5.88 -10.52
CA SER A 182 -3.10 6.58 -9.51
C SER A 182 -4.12 7.10 -8.51
N PRO A 183 -4.09 6.68 -7.23
CA PRO A 183 -5.13 6.97 -6.26
C PRO A 183 -5.65 8.40 -6.35
N GLU A 184 -6.93 8.51 -6.70
CA GLU A 184 -7.70 9.75 -6.72
C GLU A 184 -7.24 10.84 -7.68
N ASN A 185 -6.24 10.57 -8.52
CA ASN A 185 -5.75 11.53 -9.49
C ASN A 185 -6.23 11.19 -10.91
N GLU A 186 -6.52 12.24 -11.68
CA GLU A 186 -6.98 12.15 -13.05
C GLU A 186 -5.95 12.80 -13.98
N TYR A 187 -5.85 12.30 -15.21
CA TYR A 187 -5.07 12.91 -16.28
C TYR A 187 -5.95 13.30 -17.45
N LYS A 188 -5.42 14.19 -18.31
CA LYS A 188 -6.15 14.71 -19.47
C LYS A 188 -5.85 13.89 -20.72
N VAL A 189 -6.90 13.48 -21.42
CA VAL A 189 -6.81 12.93 -22.79
C VAL A 189 -7.59 13.86 -23.71
N GLY A 190 -6.89 14.73 -24.43
CA GLY A 190 -7.51 15.82 -25.18
C GLY A 190 -8.27 16.78 -24.25
N LEU A 191 -9.60 16.87 -24.43
CA LEU A 191 -10.49 17.65 -23.57
C LEU A 191 -11.14 16.83 -22.45
N ALA A 192 -11.01 15.50 -22.47
CA ALA A 192 -11.60 14.61 -21.48
C ALA A 192 -10.67 14.40 -20.27
N LYS A 193 -11.26 13.99 -19.16
CA LYS A 193 -10.55 13.47 -17.99
C LYS A 193 -10.71 11.97 -17.93
N THR A 194 -9.67 11.28 -17.48
CA THR A 194 -9.71 9.85 -17.18
C THR A 194 -8.76 9.55 -16.03
N SER A 195 -8.94 8.40 -15.41
CA SER A 195 -8.14 7.93 -14.28
C SER A 195 -7.48 6.58 -14.54
N VAL A 196 -8.13 5.72 -15.33
CA VAL A 196 -7.64 4.39 -15.67
C VAL A 196 -6.60 4.51 -16.78
N SER A 197 -5.38 4.09 -16.48
CA SER A 197 -4.22 4.05 -17.35
C SER A 197 -3.83 2.60 -17.67
N LYS A 198 -2.99 2.41 -18.69
CA LYS A 198 -2.36 1.12 -19.00
C LYS A 198 -1.61 0.57 -17.78
N THR A 199 -0.88 1.44 -17.08
CA THR A 199 -0.36 1.22 -15.72
C THR A 199 -0.05 2.57 -15.06
N THR A 200 0.28 2.59 -13.78
CA THR A 200 0.77 3.76 -13.04
C THR A 200 2.08 3.43 -12.35
N TYR A 201 2.93 4.44 -12.15
CA TYR A 201 4.23 4.23 -11.52
C TYR A 201 4.07 3.76 -10.07
N MET A 202 3.07 4.27 -9.34
CA MET A 202 2.77 3.75 -7.99
C MET A 202 2.57 2.23 -7.98
N THR A 203 1.77 1.69 -8.90
CA THR A 203 1.53 0.25 -8.99
C THR A 203 2.81 -0.52 -9.29
N MET A 204 3.61 -0.05 -10.25
CA MET A 204 4.85 -0.72 -10.61
C MET A 204 5.87 -0.68 -9.46
N GLU A 205 5.92 0.40 -8.70
CA GLU A 205 6.80 0.51 -7.54
C GLU A 205 6.36 -0.37 -6.37
N ILE A 206 5.06 -0.45 -6.08
CA ILE A 206 4.54 -1.38 -5.06
C ILE A 206 4.89 -2.84 -5.41
N ILE A 207 4.73 -3.23 -6.69
CA ILE A 207 5.09 -4.58 -7.14
C ILE A 207 6.60 -4.81 -7.02
N THR A 208 7.41 -3.83 -7.44
CA THR A 208 8.87 -3.90 -7.36
C THR A 208 9.35 -4.05 -5.92
N ASP A 209 8.76 -3.28 -5.00
CA ASP A 209 9.06 -3.33 -3.57
C ASP A 209 8.65 -4.68 -2.95
N LEU A 210 7.43 -5.15 -3.22
CA LEU A 210 6.97 -6.48 -2.80
C LEU A 210 7.92 -7.59 -3.28
N PHE A 211 8.29 -7.59 -4.56
CA PHE A 211 9.14 -8.62 -5.14
C PHE A 211 10.55 -8.60 -4.55
N LYS A 212 11.14 -7.42 -4.35
CA LYS A 212 12.46 -7.28 -3.72
C LYS A 212 12.46 -7.70 -2.25
N ASN A 213 11.44 -7.29 -1.49
CA ASN A 213 11.32 -7.67 -0.09
C ASN A 213 11.09 -9.18 0.07
N LEU A 214 10.29 -9.79 -0.81
CA LEU A 214 10.04 -11.23 -0.80
C LEU A 214 11.28 -12.04 -1.20
N GLN A 215 12.04 -11.61 -2.21
CA GLN A 215 13.34 -12.21 -2.54
C GLN A 215 14.32 -12.13 -1.36
N SER A 216 14.41 -10.96 -0.73
CA SER A 216 15.26 -10.76 0.44
C SER A 216 14.83 -11.66 1.61
N ALA A 217 13.52 -11.88 1.80
CA ALA A 217 13.00 -12.81 2.79
C ALA A 217 13.35 -14.27 2.47
N TYR A 218 13.28 -14.67 1.20
CA TYR A 218 13.70 -16.01 0.77
C TYR A 218 15.18 -16.26 1.01
N ASP A 219 16.05 -15.30 0.69
CA ASP A 219 17.49 -15.39 0.96
C ASP A 219 17.78 -15.58 2.46
N VAL A 220 17.09 -14.83 3.32
CA VAL A 220 17.21 -14.93 4.78
C VAL A 220 16.79 -16.32 5.31
N LEU A 221 15.74 -16.89 4.73
CA LEU A 221 15.15 -18.16 5.16
C LEU A 221 15.69 -19.39 4.42
N GLY A 222 16.48 -19.20 3.36
CA GLY A 222 16.94 -20.27 2.47
C GLY A 222 15.81 -20.97 1.73
N ILE A 223 14.78 -20.22 1.32
CA ILE A 223 13.62 -20.76 0.57
C ILE A 223 13.87 -20.62 -0.92
N GLU A 224 13.73 -21.72 -1.66
CA GLU A 224 13.68 -21.70 -3.12
C GLU A 224 12.46 -22.50 -3.58
N ASN A 225 11.52 -21.82 -4.25
CA ASN A 225 10.26 -22.39 -4.74
C ASN A 225 9.89 -21.77 -6.09
N ASP A 226 8.78 -22.21 -6.69
CA ASP A 226 8.34 -21.73 -8.01
C ASP A 226 8.12 -20.22 -8.04
N ILE A 227 7.47 -19.67 -7.02
CA ILE A 227 7.20 -18.23 -6.95
C ILE A 227 8.48 -17.41 -6.79
N SER A 228 9.50 -17.91 -6.07
CA SER A 228 10.82 -17.28 -6.01
C SER A 228 11.46 -17.20 -7.39
N ARG A 229 11.40 -18.28 -8.19
CA ARG A 229 11.91 -18.26 -9.57
C ARG A 229 11.13 -17.30 -10.47
N GLU A 230 9.81 -17.34 -10.43
CA GLU A 230 8.93 -16.46 -11.22
C GLU A 230 9.22 -14.98 -10.91
N ILE A 231 9.38 -14.62 -9.63
CA ILE A 231 9.77 -13.27 -9.22
C ILE A 231 11.15 -12.90 -9.76
N GLY A 232 12.12 -13.81 -9.65
CA GLY A 232 13.48 -13.58 -10.14
C GLY A 232 13.54 -13.31 -11.65
N GLU A 233 12.66 -13.94 -12.42
CA GLU A 233 12.52 -13.72 -13.88
C GLU A 233 11.74 -12.44 -14.21
N ALA A 234 10.69 -12.12 -13.43
CA ALA A 234 9.83 -10.97 -13.67
C ALA A 234 10.46 -9.64 -13.26
N LEU A 235 11.15 -9.60 -12.12
CA LEU A 235 11.73 -8.40 -11.51
C LEU A 235 12.61 -7.56 -12.47
N PRO A 236 13.58 -8.13 -13.22
CA PRO A 236 14.40 -7.35 -14.16
C PRO A 236 13.63 -6.85 -15.39
N ARG A 237 12.41 -7.37 -15.61
CA ARG A 237 11.54 -6.99 -16.72
C ARG A 237 10.46 -5.99 -16.31
N LEU A 238 10.27 -5.66 -15.03
CA LEU A 238 9.29 -4.66 -14.61
C LEU A 238 9.63 -3.30 -15.22
N LEU A 239 8.59 -2.52 -15.58
CA LEU A 239 8.76 -1.16 -16.09
C LEU A 239 9.52 -0.29 -15.07
N PRO A 240 10.72 0.23 -15.40
CA PRO A 240 11.48 1.08 -14.50
C PRO A 240 10.96 2.52 -14.50
N PHE A 241 11.31 3.29 -13.48
CA PHE A 241 11.08 4.74 -13.43
C PHE A 241 11.44 5.45 -14.74
N LYS A 242 10.62 6.44 -15.08
CA LYS A 242 10.87 7.31 -16.22
C LYS A 242 10.64 8.76 -15.84
N GLN A 243 11.53 9.61 -16.35
CA GLN A 243 11.40 11.05 -16.28
C GLN A 243 10.44 11.54 -17.38
N GLY A 244 9.49 12.39 -17.00
CA GLY A 244 8.59 13.08 -17.92
C GLY A 244 9.25 14.27 -18.61
N LYS A 245 8.56 14.86 -19.59
CA LYS A 245 9.08 16.05 -20.33
C LYS A 245 9.26 17.29 -19.45
N ASP A 246 8.58 17.36 -18.31
CA ASP A 246 8.69 18.46 -17.35
C ASP A 246 9.84 18.27 -16.34
N GLY A 247 10.59 17.16 -16.46
CA GLY A 247 11.71 16.82 -15.59
C GLY A 247 11.32 16.07 -14.31
N GLY A 248 10.03 15.88 -14.04
CA GLY A 248 9.54 15.09 -12.90
C GLY A 248 9.50 13.59 -13.17
N LEU A 249 9.22 12.80 -12.14
CA LEU A 249 8.87 11.38 -12.31
C LEU A 249 7.48 11.28 -12.92
N MET A 250 7.33 10.39 -13.90
CA MET A 250 6.03 10.14 -14.52
C MET A 250 5.06 9.49 -13.51
N GLU A 251 3.79 9.87 -13.56
CA GLU A 251 2.74 9.28 -12.71
C GLU A 251 1.98 8.15 -13.42
N TRP A 252 1.75 8.29 -14.73
CA TRP A 252 1.09 7.31 -15.59
C TRP A 252 2.06 6.73 -16.64
N TYR A 253 1.66 5.65 -17.30
CA TYR A 253 2.48 4.96 -18.32
C TYR A 253 2.92 5.88 -19.47
N TYR A 254 1.99 6.70 -19.98
CA TYR A 254 2.32 7.77 -20.92
C TYR A 254 2.60 9.06 -20.14
N ASP A 255 3.35 9.97 -20.76
CA ASP A 255 3.70 11.28 -20.20
C ASP A 255 2.51 12.23 -20.29
N GLU A 256 1.48 11.87 -19.52
CA GLU A 256 0.18 12.53 -19.49
C GLU A 256 0.20 13.71 -18.52
N LYS A 257 -0.53 14.76 -18.89
CA LYS A 257 -0.66 15.93 -18.02
C LYS A 257 -1.75 15.68 -16.98
N GLY A 258 -1.35 15.64 -15.71
CA GLY A 258 -2.29 15.60 -14.58
C GLY A 258 -3.33 16.71 -14.66
N PHE A 259 -4.56 16.39 -14.27
CA PHE A 259 -5.67 17.33 -14.30
C PHE A 259 -5.45 18.45 -13.27
N ASP A 260 -5.00 18.09 -12.08
CA ASP A 260 -4.64 18.99 -10.98
C ASP A 260 -3.16 18.85 -10.65
N LYS A 261 -2.39 19.93 -10.86
CA LYS A 261 -0.95 19.97 -10.55
C LYS A 261 -0.69 19.96 -9.03
N HIS A 262 -1.67 20.37 -8.23
CA HIS A 262 -1.59 20.45 -6.78
C HIS A 262 -2.44 19.38 -6.11
N HIS A 263 -2.68 18.26 -6.82
CA HIS A 263 -3.39 17.14 -6.27
C HIS A 263 -2.73 16.67 -4.96
N ARG A 264 -3.55 16.33 -3.97
CA ARG A 264 -3.07 16.03 -2.62
C ARG A 264 -2.31 14.70 -2.53
N HIS A 265 -2.66 13.74 -3.40
CA HIS A 265 -1.92 12.49 -3.51
C HIS A 265 -0.69 12.70 -4.39
N VAL A 266 0.43 12.14 -3.93
CA VAL A 266 1.70 12.08 -4.67
C VAL A 266 2.09 10.62 -4.87
N SER A 267 1.12 9.80 -5.27
CA SER A 267 1.19 8.35 -5.33
C SER A 267 2.41 7.79 -6.09
N HIS A 268 2.80 8.45 -7.18
CA HIS A 268 3.99 8.07 -7.97
C HIS A 268 5.32 8.26 -7.22
N LEU A 269 5.31 8.92 -6.06
CA LEU A 269 6.46 9.06 -5.16
C LEU A 269 6.46 8.03 -4.03
N TYR A 270 5.65 6.96 -4.13
CA TYR A 270 5.64 5.84 -3.19
C TYR A 270 7.06 5.38 -2.81
N ALA A 271 7.93 5.13 -3.79
CA ALA A 271 9.28 4.61 -3.51
C ALA A 271 10.24 5.64 -2.89
N LEU A 272 9.85 6.92 -2.84
CA LEU A 272 10.60 7.94 -2.09
C LEU A 272 10.27 7.86 -0.59
N HIS A 273 9.00 7.61 -0.27
CA HIS A 273 8.52 7.28 1.07
C HIS A 273 7.10 6.68 0.95
N PRO A 274 6.79 5.55 1.61
CA PRO A 274 7.61 4.88 2.63
C PRO A 274 8.86 4.19 2.09
#